data_AF-A0A9E9PCD7-F1
#
_entry.id   AF-A0A9E9PCD7-F1
#
_cell.length_a   1.000
_cell.length_b   1.000
_cell.length_c   1.000
_cell.angle_alpha   90.00
_cell.angle_beta   90.00
_cell.angle_gamma   90.00
#
_symmetry.space_group_name_H-M   'P 1'
#
loop_
_entity.id
_entity.type
_entity.pdbx_description
1 polymer ?
#
loop_
_entity_poly.entity_id
_entity_poly.type
_entity_poly.pdbx_seq_one_letter_code
_entity_poly.pdbx_strand_id
1 'polypeptide(L)'
;MKTLLTALKDNNQTLATELCSHFQEPKGTGIGWTKKSYKGRGAGEIKAAKLLEALTSSEAVMSGAIEDLEELILVVEGLGLDTISDITINLGMKHFIEFTQEKCNELNIPLERINKKVNYFCHLDNEWKSDFFDLPHALIGEEKEKGQIILLPINTLAKQSAYGTSYFFTNIATPYFVNQGIAAGASFIRATKSGGYKADLKKMRENDQYKGGKKRMGKFITDHPEALKEYREKVAFYRYKKNHKKD
;
A
#
# COMPACT_ATOMS: atom_id res chain seq x y z
N MET A 1 10.62 2.24 -5.03
CA MET A 1 10.01 3.19 -4.07
C MET A 1 10.89 4.42 -3.83
N LYS A 2 12.13 4.27 -3.34
CA LYS A 2 13.04 5.40 -3.09
C LYS A 2 13.15 6.41 -4.26
N THR A 3 13.26 5.92 -5.49
CA THR A 3 13.29 6.77 -6.70
C THR A 3 12.02 7.62 -6.84
N LEU A 4 10.84 7.05 -6.60
CA LEU A 4 9.57 7.76 -6.66
C LEU A 4 9.49 8.83 -5.57
N LEU A 5 9.80 8.46 -4.32
CA LEU A 5 9.75 9.40 -3.18
C LEU A 5 10.75 10.55 -3.37
N THR A 6 11.93 10.27 -3.92
CA THR A 6 12.94 11.29 -4.25
C THR A 6 12.43 12.20 -5.38
N ALA A 7 11.86 11.62 -6.44
CA ALA A 7 11.28 12.41 -7.54
C ALA A 7 10.14 13.33 -7.05
N LEU A 8 9.30 12.87 -6.13
CA LEU A 8 8.25 13.68 -5.51
C LEU A 8 8.85 14.82 -4.68
N LYS A 9 9.82 14.52 -3.81
CA LYS A 9 10.52 15.50 -2.98
C LYS A 9 11.21 16.59 -3.81
N ASP A 10 11.85 16.20 -4.90
CA ASP A 10 12.59 17.12 -5.77
C ASP A 10 11.68 17.85 -6.79
N ASN A 11 10.36 17.66 -6.71
CA ASN A 11 9.37 18.19 -7.65
C ASN A 11 9.62 17.78 -9.12
N ASN A 12 10.25 16.62 -9.34
CA ASN A 12 10.45 16.04 -10.67
C ASN A 12 9.16 15.35 -11.15
N GLN A 13 8.20 16.19 -11.56
CA GLN A 13 6.87 15.77 -12.01
C GLN A 13 6.92 14.79 -13.19
N THR A 14 7.86 14.98 -14.13
CA THR A 14 8.02 14.10 -15.30
C THR A 14 8.39 12.68 -14.87
N LEU A 15 9.40 12.53 -14.02
CA LEU A 15 9.83 11.22 -13.52
C LEU A 15 8.75 10.59 -12.62
N ALA A 16 8.12 11.37 -11.74
CA ALA A 16 7.06 10.86 -10.89
C ALA A 16 5.85 10.35 -11.70
N THR A 17 5.46 11.07 -12.77
CA THR A 17 4.39 10.66 -13.68
C THR A 17 4.75 9.38 -14.43
N GLU A 18 5.98 9.30 -14.95
CA GLU A 18 6.48 8.11 -15.64
C GLU A 18 6.44 6.88 -14.71
N LEU A 19 6.97 6.99 -13.50
CA LEU A 19 6.97 5.90 -12.53
C LEU A 19 5.55 5.47 -12.14
N CYS A 20 4.65 6.43 -11.87
CA CYS A 20 3.25 6.14 -11.53
C CYS A 20 2.48 5.48 -12.68
N SER A 21 2.87 5.71 -13.94
CA SER A 21 2.21 5.14 -15.12
C SER A 21 2.30 3.61 -15.18
N HIS A 22 3.27 3.01 -14.48
CA HIS A 22 3.48 1.56 -14.42
C HIS A 22 2.70 0.86 -13.29
N PHE A 23 2.07 1.61 -12.37
CA PHE A 23 1.31 1.05 -11.24
C PHE A 23 -0.17 0.83 -11.56
N GLN A 24 -0.45 0.32 -12.75
CA GLN A 24 -1.82 0.03 -13.20
C GLN A 24 -2.36 -1.22 -12.49
N GLU A 25 -3.67 -1.47 -12.59
CA GLU A 25 -4.22 -2.74 -12.10
C GLU A 25 -3.61 -3.92 -12.88
N PRO A 26 -2.99 -4.90 -12.20
CA PRO A 26 -2.34 -6.02 -12.85
C PRO A 26 -3.39 -6.94 -13.50
N LYS A 27 -3.17 -7.30 -14.76
CA LYS A 27 -4.11 -8.13 -15.53
C LYS A 27 -3.72 -9.61 -15.45
N GLY A 28 -4.74 -10.47 -15.36
CA GLY A 28 -4.57 -11.92 -15.39
C GLY A 28 -4.34 -12.58 -14.03
N THR A 29 -4.17 -11.81 -12.95
CA THR A 29 -3.97 -12.35 -11.59
C THR A 29 -5.28 -12.75 -10.89
N GLY A 30 -6.42 -12.20 -11.34
CA GLY A 30 -7.72 -12.44 -10.71
C GLY A 30 -7.85 -11.83 -9.30
N ILE A 31 -6.86 -11.04 -8.86
CA ILE A 31 -6.90 -10.30 -7.60
C ILE A 31 -7.52 -8.93 -7.89
N GLY A 32 -8.78 -8.77 -7.50
CA GLY A 32 -9.54 -7.54 -7.67
C GLY A 32 -11.03 -7.77 -7.40
N TRP A 33 -11.66 -6.89 -6.62
CA TRP A 33 -13.09 -6.99 -6.29
C TRP A 33 -13.97 -6.48 -7.43
N THR A 34 -14.06 -7.19 -8.57
CA THR A 34 -15.12 -6.89 -9.54
C THR A 34 -15.77 -8.16 -10.10
N LYS A 35 -17.08 -8.30 -9.83
CA LYS A 35 -17.91 -9.39 -10.38
C LYS A 35 -18.26 -9.20 -11.87
N LYS A 36 -18.07 -8.00 -12.44
CA LYS A 36 -18.76 -7.58 -13.67
C LYS A 36 -17.89 -7.16 -14.85
N SER A 37 -16.57 -6.99 -14.73
CA SER A 37 -15.76 -6.65 -15.92
C SER A 37 -14.28 -6.99 -15.82
N TYR A 38 -13.78 -7.78 -16.77
CA TYR A 38 -12.36 -8.00 -17.05
C TYR A 38 -11.73 -6.85 -17.88
N LYS A 39 -12.55 -5.97 -18.46
CA LYS A 39 -12.14 -4.88 -19.35
C LYS A 39 -11.88 -3.59 -18.58
N GLY A 40 -10.66 -3.39 -18.11
CA GLY A 40 -10.17 -2.06 -17.73
C GLY A 40 -10.09 -1.15 -18.96
N ARG A 41 -11.12 -0.35 -19.24
CA ARG A 41 -11.11 0.68 -20.29
C ARG A 41 -10.52 1.97 -19.71
N GLY A 42 -9.41 2.45 -20.24
CA GLY A 42 -8.91 3.83 -20.04
C GLY A 42 -8.59 4.28 -18.60
N ALA A 43 -8.76 3.41 -17.60
CA ALA A 43 -8.60 3.76 -16.20
C ALA A 43 -7.13 3.91 -15.76
N GLY A 44 -6.16 3.42 -16.56
CA GLY A 44 -4.75 3.41 -16.21
C GLY A 44 -4.15 4.81 -16.05
N GLU A 45 -4.34 5.70 -17.04
CA GLU A 45 -3.85 7.08 -16.99
C GLU A 45 -4.54 7.88 -15.87
N ILE A 46 -5.86 7.71 -15.73
CA ILE A 46 -6.63 8.33 -14.65
C ILE A 46 -6.15 7.84 -13.27
N LYS A 47 -5.81 6.55 -13.14
CA LYS A 47 -5.32 5.96 -11.89
C LYS A 47 -3.91 6.45 -11.56
N ALA A 48 -3.02 6.55 -12.55
CA ALA A 48 -1.67 7.08 -12.36
C ALA A 48 -1.70 8.56 -11.93
N ALA A 49 -2.53 9.38 -12.59
CA ALA A 49 -2.71 10.79 -12.23
C ALA A 49 -3.30 10.94 -10.82
N LYS A 50 -4.32 10.14 -10.46
CA LYS A 50 -4.89 10.12 -9.11
C LYS A 50 -3.90 9.67 -8.05
N LEU A 51 -3.06 8.68 -8.35
CA LEU A 51 -2.02 8.23 -7.44
C LEU A 51 -1.00 9.35 -7.22
N LEU A 52 -0.55 10.02 -8.28
CA LEU A 52 0.36 11.15 -8.18
C LEU A 52 -0.24 12.32 -7.38
N GLU A 53 -1.49 12.68 -7.66
CA GLU A 53 -2.23 13.70 -6.90
C GLU A 53 -2.33 13.33 -5.41
N ALA A 54 -2.69 12.07 -5.11
CA ALA A 54 -2.80 11.60 -3.73
C ALA A 54 -1.44 11.67 -3.01
N LEU A 55 -0.35 11.24 -3.66
CA LEU A 55 1.00 11.29 -3.11
C LEU A 55 1.46 12.73 -2.86
N THR A 56 1.30 13.62 -3.83
CA THR A 56 1.71 15.04 -3.73
C THR A 56 0.88 15.83 -2.70
N SER A 57 -0.38 15.43 -2.47
CA SER A 57 -1.22 16.04 -1.44
C SER A 57 -0.83 15.70 0.00
N SER A 58 0.03 14.69 0.19
CA SER A 58 0.43 14.22 1.51
C SER A 58 1.70 14.92 1.99
N GLU A 59 1.55 15.77 3.01
CA GLU A 59 2.67 16.51 3.62
C GLU A 59 3.78 15.58 4.12
N ALA A 60 3.44 14.41 4.67
CA ALA A 60 4.41 13.42 5.15
C ALA A 60 5.23 12.78 4.02
N VAL A 61 4.64 12.61 2.83
CA VAL A 61 5.36 12.13 1.65
C VAL A 61 6.32 13.20 1.18
N MET A 62 5.85 14.44 1.08
CA MET A 62 6.66 15.57 0.59
C MET A 62 7.78 15.97 1.56
N SER A 63 7.62 15.75 2.87
CA SER A 63 8.68 15.98 3.86
C SER A 63 9.81 14.95 3.79
N GLY A 64 9.59 13.82 3.12
CA GLY A 64 10.53 12.70 3.09
C GLY A 64 10.53 11.85 4.36
N ALA A 65 9.51 11.99 5.22
CA ALA A 65 9.35 11.15 6.41
C ALA A 65 8.95 9.71 6.06
N ILE A 66 8.25 9.51 4.93
CA ILE A 66 7.88 8.18 4.45
C ILE A 66 9.06 7.51 3.77
N GLU A 67 9.34 6.26 4.11
CA GLU A 67 10.43 5.46 3.54
C GLU A 67 9.92 4.23 2.78
N ASP A 68 8.85 3.62 3.28
CA ASP A 68 8.32 2.36 2.79
C ASP A 68 6.98 2.52 2.05
N LEU A 69 6.68 1.59 1.14
CA LEU A 69 5.47 1.60 0.32
C LEU A 69 4.21 1.48 1.20
N GLU A 70 4.24 0.62 2.21
CA GLU A 70 3.12 0.32 3.09
C GLU A 70 2.77 1.48 4.03
N GLU A 71 3.73 2.37 4.30
CA GLU A 71 3.54 3.57 5.12
C GLU A 71 2.65 4.60 4.44
N LEU A 72 2.58 4.60 3.10
CA LEU A 72 1.67 5.47 2.34
C LEU A 72 0.21 5.26 2.75
N ILE A 73 -0.17 4.04 3.17
CA ILE A 73 -1.52 3.76 3.68
C ILE A 73 -1.84 4.63 4.90
N LEU A 74 -0.83 4.97 5.71
CA LEU A 74 -1.04 5.75 6.94
C LEU A 74 -1.43 7.19 6.64
N VAL A 75 -0.90 7.78 5.56
CA VAL A 75 -0.88 9.24 5.34
C VAL A 75 -1.52 9.72 4.04
N VAL A 76 -1.73 8.85 3.05
CA VAL A 76 -2.25 9.22 1.72
C VAL A 76 -3.75 8.94 1.63
N GLU A 77 -4.57 9.99 1.51
CA GLU A 77 -6.03 9.85 1.31
C GLU A 77 -6.36 9.12 0.01
N GLY A 78 -7.43 8.32 0.02
CA GLY A 78 -7.83 7.49 -1.12
C GLY A 78 -6.93 6.27 -1.40
N LEU A 79 -5.72 6.20 -0.86
CA LEU A 79 -4.82 5.06 -1.07
C LEU A 79 -5.19 3.88 -0.16
N GLY A 80 -5.59 2.76 -0.76
CA GLY A 80 -5.95 1.54 -0.04
C GLY A 80 -4.88 0.47 -0.11
N LEU A 81 -5.14 -0.67 0.54
CA LEU A 81 -4.33 -1.88 0.38
C LEU A 81 -4.30 -2.38 -1.06
N ASP A 82 -5.39 -2.18 -1.79
CA ASP A 82 -5.52 -2.51 -3.21
C ASP A 82 -4.38 -1.88 -4.04
N THR A 83 -4.14 -0.58 -3.86
CA THR A 83 -3.07 0.15 -4.55
C THR A 83 -1.68 -0.39 -4.20
N ILE A 84 -1.45 -0.73 -2.93
CA ILE A 84 -0.17 -1.33 -2.50
C ILE A 84 0.02 -2.71 -3.14
N SER A 85 -1.03 -3.53 -3.18
CA SER A 85 -1.01 -4.84 -3.84
C SER A 85 -0.73 -4.70 -5.34
N ASP A 86 -1.38 -3.75 -6.02
CA ASP A 86 -1.14 -3.50 -7.44
C ASP A 86 0.31 -3.11 -7.73
N ILE A 87 0.85 -2.16 -6.95
CA ILE A 87 2.26 -1.75 -7.07
C ILE A 87 3.18 -2.96 -6.86
N THR A 88 2.93 -3.75 -5.82
CA THR A 88 3.72 -4.94 -5.47
C THR A 88 3.66 -5.98 -6.59
N ILE A 89 2.48 -6.23 -7.15
CA ILE A 89 2.31 -7.20 -8.24
C ILE A 89 3.01 -6.72 -9.52
N ASN A 90 2.90 -5.45 -9.90
CA ASN A 90 3.59 -4.94 -11.09
C ASN A 90 5.11 -4.98 -10.95
N LEU A 91 5.64 -4.70 -9.76
CA LEU A 91 7.08 -4.83 -9.48
C LEU A 91 7.54 -6.29 -9.62
N GLY A 92 6.76 -7.24 -9.09
CA GLY A 92 7.04 -8.67 -9.17
C GLY A 92 6.56 -9.38 -10.45
N MET A 93 6.01 -8.65 -11.42
CA MET A 93 5.22 -9.23 -12.53
C MET A 93 5.95 -10.34 -13.27
N LYS A 94 7.23 -10.10 -13.60
CA LYS A 94 8.06 -11.09 -14.30
C LYS A 94 8.23 -12.38 -13.50
N HIS A 95 8.46 -12.29 -12.19
CA HIS A 95 8.59 -13.46 -11.32
C HIS A 95 7.29 -14.26 -11.23
N PHE A 96 6.13 -13.59 -11.22
CA PHE A 96 4.84 -14.28 -11.24
C PHE A 96 4.56 -14.96 -12.59
N ILE A 97 4.99 -14.36 -13.69
CA ILE A 97 4.93 -14.98 -15.01
C ILE A 97 5.82 -16.22 -15.07
N GLU A 98 7.06 -16.11 -14.64
CA GLU A 98 8.02 -17.23 -14.59
C GLU A 98 7.50 -18.37 -13.72
N PHE A 99 6.97 -18.06 -12.53
CA PHE A 99 6.32 -19.03 -11.65
C PHE A 99 5.12 -19.71 -12.32
N THR A 100 4.31 -18.95 -13.06
CA THR A 100 3.16 -19.49 -13.80
C THR A 100 3.62 -20.47 -14.87
N GLN A 101 4.63 -20.11 -15.65
CA GLN A 101 5.19 -20.96 -16.71
C GLN A 101 5.76 -22.26 -16.13
N GLU A 102 6.53 -22.17 -15.04
CA GLU A 102 7.07 -23.32 -14.32
C GLU A 102 5.95 -24.29 -13.91
N LYS A 103 4.88 -23.79 -13.26
CA LYS A 103 3.76 -24.63 -12.82
C LYS A 103 2.94 -25.19 -13.97
N CYS A 104 2.76 -24.45 -15.06
CA CYS A 104 2.11 -24.97 -16.25
C CYS A 104 2.93 -26.10 -16.89
N ASN A 105 4.25 -25.96 -16.97
CA ASN A 105 5.13 -26.99 -17.51
C ASN A 105 5.11 -28.26 -16.64
N GLU A 106 5.15 -28.13 -15.31
CA GLU A 106 5.02 -29.27 -14.38
C GLU A 106 3.69 -30.02 -14.54
N LEU A 107 2.60 -29.30 -14.78
CA LEU A 107 1.25 -29.85 -14.88
C LEU A 107 0.81 -30.17 -16.31
N ASN A 108 1.70 -30.02 -17.30
CA ASN A 108 1.41 -30.16 -18.73
C ASN A 108 0.22 -29.29 -19.20
N ILE A 109 0.10 -28.07 -18.66
CA ILE A 109 -0.88 -27.07 -19.09
C ILE A 109 -0.30 -26.31 -20.30
N PRO A 110 -1.03 -26.21 -21.43
CA PRO A 110 -0.52 -25.53 -22.62
C PRO A 110 -0.35 -24.03 -22.38
N LEU A 111 0.75 -23.50 -22.91
CA LEU A 111 1.06 -22.08 -22.94
C LEU A 111 0.86 -21.52 -24.34
N GLU A 112 0.35 -20.30 -24.44
CA GLU A 112 0.20 -19.60 -25.70
C GLU A 112 0.85 -18.22 -25.61
N ARG A 113 1.52 -17.81 -26.71
CA ARG A 113 2.13 -16.50 -26.83
C ARG A 113 1.06 -15.41 -26.76
N ILE A 114 1.21 -14.50 -25.80
CA ILE A 114 0.30 -13.35 -25.69
C ILE A 114 0.45 -12.39 -26.87
N ASN A 115 -0.64 -11.70 -27.21
CA ASN A 115 -0.69 -10.76 -28.34
C ASN A 115 -0.30 -9.31 -27.97
N LYS A 116 -0.06 -9.03 -26.69
CA LYS A 116 0.33 -7.72 -26.18
C LYS A 116 1.48 -7.86 -25.22
N LYS A 117 2.43 -6.93 -25.27
CA LYS A 117 3.53 -6.90 -24.30
C LYS A 117 2.99 -6.65 -22.88
N VAL A 118 3.63 -7.28 -21.92
CA VAL A 118 3.42 -7.03 -20.48
C VAL A 118 4.59 -6.20 -19.97
N ASN A 119 4.28 -5.13 -19.25
CA ASN A 119 5.27 -4.31 -18.57
C ASN A 119 5.72 -5.02 -17.29
N TYR A 120 7.01 -4.96 -16.99
CA TYR A 120 7.60 -5.48 -15.76
C TYR A 120 8.80 -4.64 -15.35
N PHE A 121 9.11 -4.62 -14.07
CA PHE A 121 10.30 -3.98 -13.57
C PHE A 121 11.49 -4.94 -13.62
N CYS A 122 12.59 -4.53 -14.27
CA CYS A 122 13.83 -5.29 -14.28
C CYS A 122 14.73 -4.82 -13.15
N HIS A 123 14.89 -5.63 -12.10
CA HIS A 123 15.72 -5.27 -10.94
C HIS A 123 17.22 -5.14 -11.27
N LEU A 124 17.73 -5.88 -12.26
CA LEU A 124 19.15 -5.83 -12.65
C LEU A 124 19.50 -4.53 -13.36
N ASP A 125 18.62 -4.08 -14.24
CA ASP A 125 18.80 -2.87 -15.06
C ASP A 125 18.19 -1.62 -14.40
N ASN A 126 17.43 -1.82 -13.31
CA ASN A 126 16.71 -0.78 -12.57
C ASN A 126 15.76 0.05 -13.47
N GLU A 127 15.12 -0.59 -14.44
CA GLU A 127 14.24 0.05 -15.43
C GLU A 127 12.98 -0.77 -15.72
N TRP A 128 11.94 -0.10 -16.20
CA TRP A 128 10.74 -0.76 -16.69
C TRP A 128 10.96 -1.29 -18.11
N LYS A 129 10.62 -2.55 -18.33
CA LYS A 129 10.72 -3.25 -19.62
C LYS A 129 9.36 -3.77 -20.05
N SER A 130 9.25 -4.11 -21.34
CA SER A 130 8.05 -4.72 -21.90
C SER A 130 8.41 -5.85 -22.85
N ASP A 131 7.77 -7.01 -22.67
CA ASP A 131 8.03 -8.19 -23.50
C ASP A 131 6.78 -9.04 -23.70
N PHE A 132 6.84 -9.96 -24.67
CA PHE A 132 5.84 -10.99 -24.88
C PHE A 132 6.19 -12.24 -24.10
N PHE A 133 5.18 -12.86 -23.49
CA PHE A 133 5.33 -14.07 -22.71
C PHE A 133 4.39 -15.17 -23.21
N ASP A 134 4.77 -16.42 -22.94
CA ASP A 134 3.90 -17.57 -23.15
C ASP A 134 3.15 -17.84 -21.84
N LEU A 135 1.82 -17.73 -21.84
CA LEU A 135 0.98 -17.82 -20.64
C LEU A 135 -0.20 -18.79 -20.86
N PRO A 136 -0.71 -19.43 -19.79
CA PRO A 136 -1.93 -20.20 -19.88
C PRO A 136 -3.12 -19.28 -20.13
N HIS A 137 -4.11 -19.78 -20.86
CA HIS A 137 -5.35 -19.06 -21.14
C HIS A 137 -6.55 -19.86 -20.65
N ALA A 138 -7.54 -19.17 -20.10
CA ALA A 138 -8.83 -19.76 -19.75
C ALA A 138 -9.98 -18.84 -20.15
N LEU A 139 -11.20 -19.36 -20.11
CA LEU A 139 -12.41 -18.56 -20.27
C LEU A 139 -12.70 -17.86 -18.93
N ILE A 140 -12.63 -16.53 -18.92
CA ILE A 140 -12.74 -15.69 -17.71
C ILE A 140 -14.01 -14.83 -17.80
N GLY A 141 -14.68 -14.65 -16.65
CA GLY A 141 -15.87 -13.80 -16.50
C GLY A 141 -17.17 -14.45 -17.03
N GLU A 142 -18.28 -13.75 -16.84
CA GLU A 142 -19.61 -14.19 -17.29
C GLU A 142 -19.67 -14.36 -18.83
N GLU A 143 -18.95 -13.49 -19.56
CA GLU A 143 -18.85 -13.52 -21.02
C GLU A 143 -17.93 -14.64 -21.56
N LYS A 144 -17.26 -15.40 -20.68
CA LYS A 144 -16.34 -16.49 -21.03
C LYS A 144 -15.30 -16.08 -22.08
N GLU A 145 -14.69 -14.90 -21.91
CA GLU A 145 -13.65 -14.44 -22.83
C GLU A 145 -12.34 -15.18 -22.59
N LYS A 146 -11.63 -15.54 -23.66
CA LYS A 146 -10.29 -16.14 -23.53
C LYS A 146 -9.31 -15.09 -22.98
N GLY A 147 -8.83 -15.30 -21.76
CA GLY A 147 -7.92 -14.40 -21.06
C GLY A 147 -6.71 -15.13 -20.49
N GLN A 148 -5.58 -14.42 -20.42
CA GLN A 148 -4.35 -14.92 -19.82
C GLN A 148 -4.50 -15.06 -18.30
N ILE A 149 -3.86 -16.08 -17.72
CA ILE A 149 -3.79 -16.29 -16.27
C ILE A 149 -2.34 -16.10 -15.81
N ILE A 150 -2.17 -15.38 -14.71
CA ILE A 150 -0.92 -15.24 -13.96
C ILE A 150 -1.18 -15.74 -12.55
N LEU A 151 -0.47 -16.79 -12.15
CA LEU A 151 -0.57 -17.40 -10.83
C LEU A 151 0.25 -16.60 -9.81
N LEU A 152 -0.31 -16.45 -8.62
CA LEU A 152 0.38 -15.87 -7.47
C LEU A 152 0.57 -16.96 -6.42
N PRO A 153 1.81 -17.23 -5.97
CA PRO A 153 2.08 -18.18 -4.90
C PRO A 153 1.28 -17.82 -3.64
N ILE A 154 0.58 -18.78 -3.03
CA ILE A 154 -0.31 -18.51 -1.90
C ILE A 154 0.41 -17.85 -0.70
N ASN A 155 1.68 -18.19 -0.50
CA ASN A 155 2.54 -17.62 0.54
C ASN A 155 2.93 -16.14 0.31
N THR A 156 2.66 -15.60 -0.88
CA THR A 156 2.83 -14.16 -1.16
C THR A 156 1.57 -13.36 -0.82
N LEU A 157 0.44 -14.02 -0.57
CA LEU A 157 -0.83 -13.37 -0.29
C LEU A 157 -1.00 -13.10 1.21
N ALA A 158 -1.16 -11.82 1.58
CA ALA A 158 -1.47 -11.43 2.94
C ALA A 158 -2.98 -11.22 3.14
N LYS A 159 -3.60 -11.98 4.05
CA LYS A 159 -5.02 -11.79 4.41
C LYS A 159 -5.30 -10.46 5.10
N GLN A 160 -4.33 -9.93 5.85
CA GLN A 160 -4.45 -8.69 6.61
C GLN A 160 -3.16 -7.89 6.54
N SER A 161 -3.30 -6.56 6.46
CA SER A 161 -2.16 -5.67 6.53
C SER A 161 -1.61 -5.52 7.94
N ALA A 162 -0.29 -5.49 8.04
CA ALA A 162 0.41 -5.02 9.23
C ALA A 162 0.21 -3.50 9.43
N TYR A 163 0.13 -2.75 8.33
CA TYR A 163 -0.02 -1.29 8.31
C TYR A 163 -1.49 -0.86 8.26
N GLY A 164 -1.82 0.20 9.01
CA GLY A 164 -3.12 0.86 8.92
C GLY A 164 -3.23 2.09 9.82
N THR A 165 -3.83 3.15 9.30
CA THR A 165 -3.95 4.46 9.96
C THR A 165 -4.59 4.35 11.35
N SER A 166 -5.62 3.51 11.50
CA SER A 166 -6.28 3.30 12.80
C SER A 166 -5.36 2.62 13.81
N TYR A 167 -4.50 1.70 13.38
CA TYR A 167 -3.51 1.07 14.25
C TYR A 167 -2.43 2.05 14.66
N PHE A 168 -1.92 2.85 13.71
CA PHE A 168 -0.97 3.91 14.01
C PHE A 168 -1.55 4.91 15.02
N PHE A 169 -2.75 5.42 14.74
CA PHE A 169 -3.43 6.36 15.63
C PHE A 169 -3.64 5.80 17.04
N THR A 170 -4.09 4.55 17.16
CA THR A 170 -4.40 3.94 18.46
C THR A 170 -3.15 3.63 19.27
N ASN A 171 -2.10 3.11 18.63
CA ASN A 171 -0.94 2.56 19.33
C ASN A 171 0.24 3.51 19.43
N ILE A 172 0.27 4.59 18.63
CA ILE A 172 1.37 5.54 18.58
C ILE A 172 0.89 6.96 18.92
N ALA A 173 0.03 7.54 18.08
CA ALA A 173 -0.40 8.92 18.25
C ALA A 173 -1.23 9.14 19.53
N THR A 174 -2.15 8.22 19.87
CA THR A 174 -2.98 8.34 21.08
C THR A 174 -2.14 8.33 22.37
N PRO A 175 -1.22 7.36 22.59
CA PRO A 175 -0.29 7.42 23.72
C PRO A 175 0.51 8.73 23.79
N TYR A 176 0.99 9.21 22.65
CA TYR A 176 1.71 10.48 22.56
C TYR A 176 0.84 11.66 23.04
N PHE A 177 -0.38 11.80 22.51
CA PHE A 177 -1.32 12.86 22.91
C PHE A 177 -1.71 12.78 24.39
N VAL A 178 -1.87 11.57 24.92
CA VAL A 178 -2.17 11.37 26.35
C VAL A 178 -1.00 11.84 27.22
N ASN A 179 0.24 11.48 26.87
CA ASN A 179 1.41 11.90 27.63
C ASN A 179 1.61 13.42 27.59
N GLN A 180 1.43 14.03 26.41
CA GLN A 180 1.44 15.49 26.27
C GLN A 180 0.34 16.14 27.11
N GLY A 181 -0.87 15.57 27.10
CA GLY A 181 -1.99 16.04 27.92
C GLY A 181 -1.73 15.94 29.43
N ILE A 182 -1.03 14.89 29.89
CA ILE A 182 -0.65 14.73 31.29
C ILE A 182 0.33 15.84 31.69
N ALA A 183 1.37 16.07 30.88
CA ALA A 183 2.36 17.11 31.15
C ALA A 183 1.76 18.53 31.15
N ALA A 184 0.77 18.77 30.28
CA ALA A 184 0.10 20.07 30.14
C ALA A 184 -1.09 20.27 31.10
N GLY A 185 -1.46 19.28 31.91
CA GLY A 185 -2.65 19.35 32.77
C GLY A 185 -3.96 19.49 31.98
N ALA A 186 -4.05 18.84 30.82
CA ALA A 186 -5.17 18.99 29.90
C ALA A 186 -6.51 18.53 30.50
N SER A 187 -7.60 19.18 30.10
CA SER A 187 -8.94 18.97 30.66
C SER A 187 -9.54 17.57 30.43
N PHE A 188 -8.95 16.78 29.52
CA PHE A 188 -9.30 15.38 29.27
C PHE A 188 -8.47 14.39 30.12
N ILE A 189 -7.58 14.88 30.98
CA ILE A 189 -6.80 14.07 31.92
C ILE A 189 -7.37 14.23 33.33
N ARG A 190 -7.50 13.11 34.05
CA ARG A 190 -7.88 13.10 35.48
C ARG A 190 -6.91 12.27 36.30
N ALA A 191 -6.58 12.75 37.50
CA ALA A 191 -5.86 11.96 38.48
C ALA A 191 -6.75 10.82 39.02
N THR A 192 -6.16 9.67 39.32
CA THR A 192 -6.84 8.53 39.94
C THR A 192 -6.58 8.53 41.44
N LYS A 193 -7.46 7.87 42.21
CA LYS A 193 -7.28 7.68 43.66
C LYS A 193 -5.99 6.93 44.01
N SER A 194 -5.45 6.15 43.08
CA SER A 194 -4.21 5.38 43.20
C SER A 194 -2.94 6.17 42.83
N GLY A 195 -3.05 7.49 42.58
CA GLY A 195 -1.91 8.35 42.24
C GLY A 195 -1.47 8.31 40.77
N GLY A 196 -2.26 7.72 39.87
CA GLY A 196 -2.00 7.70 38.42
C GLY A 196 -2.85 8.70 37.64
N TYR A 197 -2.76 8.66 36.31
CA TYR A 197 -3.58 9.47 35.40
C TYR A 197 -4.44 8.58 34.51
N LYS A 198 -5.64 9.06 34.18
CA LYS A 198 -6.54 8.44 33.21
C LYS A 198 -7.04 9.48 32.21
N ALA A 199 -6.97 9.15 30.92
CA ALA A 199 -7.47 10.01 29.85
C ALA A 199 -8.93 9.68 29.48
N ASP A 200 -9.72 10.72 29.22
CA ASP A 200 -11.00 10.64 28.52
C ASP A 200 -10.76 10.86 27.02
N LEU A 201 -10.65 9.75 26.29
CA LEU A 201 -10.37 9.79 24.85
C LEU A 201 -11.51 10.41 24.04
N LYS A 202 -12.75 10.38 24.55
CA LYS A 202 -13.89 11.00 23.86
C LYS A 202 -13.74 12.52 23.94
N LYS A 203 -13.51 13.04 25.14
CA LYS A 203 -13.27 14.48 25.37
C LYS A 203 -12.01 14.96 24.66
N MET A 204 -10.93 14.18 24.66
CA MET A 204 -9.71 14.49 23.91
C MET A 204 -10.02 14.74 22.42
N ARG A 205 -10.83 13.87 21.80
CA ARG A 205 -11.16 13.91 20.37
C ARG A 205 -12.20 14.99 20.00
N GLU A 206 -12.72 15.74 20.96
CA GLU A 206 -13.54 16.93 20.67
C GLU A 206 -12.69 18.01 19.98
N ASN A 207 -11.41 18.12 20.36
CA ASN A 207 -10.44 18.94 19.65
C ASN A 207 -9.92 18.21 18.41
N ASP A 208 -9.94 18.90 17.28
CA ASP A 208 -9.60 18.34 15.98
C ASP A 208 -8.16 17.83 15.88
N GLN A 209 -7.21 18.47 16.58
CA GLN A 209 -5.79 18.08 16.53
C GLN A 209 -5.53 16.68 17.09
N TYR A 210 -6.42 16.15 17.92
CA TYR A 210 -6.29 14.83 18.55
C TYR A 210 -7.13 13.73 17.86
N LYS A 211 -7.77 14.04 16.73
CA LYS A 211 -8.53 13.05 15.96
C LYS A 211 -7.58 12.23 15.08
N GLY A 212 -8.03 11.03 14.73
CA GLY A 212 -7.36 10.20 13.74
C GLY A 212 -7.63 10.68 12.30
N GLY A 213 -7.31 9.79 11.35
CA GLY A 213 -7.47 10.04 9.92
C GLY A 213 -6.15 10.40 9.25
N LYS A 214 -6.05 10.10 7.96
CA LYS A 214 -4.77 10.12 7.23
C LYS A 214 -4.14 11.49 7.16
N LYS A 215 -4.91 12.54 6.88
CA LYS A 215 -4.43 13.93 6.90
C LYS A 215 -3.76 14.31 8.23
N ARG A 216 -4.40 13.99 9.36
CA ARG A 216 -3.86 14.30 10.70
C ARG A 216 -2.66 13.44 11.05
N MET A 217 -2.68 12.16 10.68
CA MET A 217 -1.53 11.28 10.88
C MET A 217 -0.36 11.67 10.00
N GLY A 218 -0.61 12.17 8.78
CA GLY A 218 0.40 12.78 7.93
C GLY A 218 1.08 13.96 8.62
N LYS A 219 0.30 14.93 9.12
CA LYS A 219 0.85 16.05 9.89
C LYS A 219 1.64 15.59 11.11
N PHE A 220 1.06 14.68 11.90
CA PHE A 220 1.72 14.11 13.08
C PHE A 220 3.07 13.47 12.74
N ILE A 221 3.14 12.70 11.65
CA ILE A 221 4.37 12.04 11.19
C ILE A 221 5.39 13.06 10.67
N THR A 222 4.96 14.13 10.01
CA THR A 222 5.86 15.22 9.61
C THR A 222 6.48 15.89 10.83
N ASP A 223 5.69 16.13 11.88
CA ASP A 223 6.16 16.78 13.12
C ASP A 223 6.98 15.81 14.01
N HIS A 224 6.73 14.49 13.89
CA HIS A 224 7.31 13.41 14.70
C HIS A 224 7.74 12.20 13.85
N PRO A 225 8.76 12.31 12.99
CA PRO A 225 9.15 11.24 12.08
C PRO A 225 9.62 9.96 12.80
N GLU A 226 10.13 10.07 14.02
CA GLU A 226 10.51 8.92 14.87
C GLU A 226 9.34 8.00 15.20
N ALA A 227 8.11 8.51 15.14
CA ALA A 227 6.89 7.74 15.40
C ALA A 227 6.65 6.64 14.35
N LEU A 228 7.14 6.82 13.11
CA LEU A 228 7.08 5.77 12.08
C LEU A 228 7.98 4.60 12.44
N LYS A 229 9.20 4.89 12.88
CA LYS A 229 10.14 3.85 13.34
C LYS A 229 9.53 3.05 14.49
N GLU A 230 8.94 3.74 15.47
CA GLU A 230 8.26 3.08 16.59
C GLU A 230 7.08 2.21 16.10
N TYR A 231 6.28 2.71 15.17
CA TYR A 231 5.18 1.95 14.58
C TYR A 231 5.66 0.67 13.89
N ARG A 232 6.73 0.78 13.08
CA ARG A 232 7.33 -0.32 12.33
C ARG A 232 7.79 -1.44 13.28
N GLU A 233 8.56 -1.07 14.30
CA GLU A 233 9.20 -2.00 15.23
C GLU A 233 8.21 -2.65 16.22
N LYS A 234 7.24 -1.87 16.74
CA LYS A 234 6.35 -2.36 17.80
C LYS A 234 5.02 -2.89 17.28
N VAL A 235 4.38 -2.15 16.37
CA VAL A 235 2.99 -2.40 16.00
C VAL A 235 2.92 -3.22 14.71
N ALA A 236 3.55 -2.75 13.64
CA ALA A 236 3.52 -3.43 12.35
C ALA A 236 4.18 -4.81 12.44
N PHE A 237 5.35 -4.92 13.08
CA PHE A 237 6.02 -6.21 13.27
C PHE A 237 5.19 -7.21 14.10
N TYR A 238 4.58 -6.77 15.20
CA TYR A 238 3.70 -7.62 16.00
C TYR A 238 2.50 -8.12 15.17
N ARG A 239 1.88 -7.23 14.39
CA ARG A 239 0.76 -7.57 13.51
C ARG A 239 1.16 -8.53 12.41
N TYR A 240 2.31 -8.30 11.78
CA TYR A 240 2.87 -9.21 10.78
C TYR A 240 3.01 -10.62 11.36
N LYS A 241 3.66 -10.78 12.52
CA LYS A 241 3.78 -12.08 13.20
C LYS A 241 2.44 -12.70 13.55
N LYS A 242 1.48 -11.89 14.03
CA LYS A 242 0.13 -12.35 14.36
C LYS A 242 -0.63 -12.86 13.14
N ASN A 243 -0.44 -12.24 11.98
CA ASN A 243 -1.10 -12.63 10.74
C ASN A 243 -0.55 -13.97 10.22
N HIS A 244 0.76 -14.19 10.33
CA HIS A 244 1.43 -15.42 9.83
C HIS A 244 1.39 -16.59 10.82
N LYS A 245 1.06 -16.37 12.10
CA LYS A 245 0.82 -17.46 13.07
C LYS A 245 -0.55 -18.12 12.92
N LYS A 246 -1.42 -17.57 12.06
CA LYS A 246 -2.80 -18.02 11.84
C LYS A 246 -2.98 -18.80 10.53
N ASP A 247 -1.92 -18.98 9.77
CA ASP A 247 -1.82 -19.83 8.59
C ASP A 247 -1.01 -21.09 8.95
#